data_AF-A0A8X6TEH3-F1
#
_entry.id   AF-A0A8X6TEH3-F1
#
_cell.length_a   1.000
_cell.length_b   1.000
_cell.length_c   1.000
_cell.angle_alpha   90.00
_cell.angle_beta   90.00
_cell.angle_gamma   90.00
#
_symmetry.space_group_name_H-M   'P 1'
#
loop_
_entity.id
_entity.type
_entity.pdbx_description
1 polymer ?
#
loop_
_entity_poly.entity_id
_entity_poly.type
_entity_poly.pdbx_seq_one_letter_code
_entity_poly.pdbx_strand_id
1 'polypeptide(L)'
;MFTFVYGIMKELKVILYYHLYLWYSDTRSYRKMYKILLLIFIGIAVSDAAECTKDTCAVVLCQVAECKKDEIFVEKGGYCGCCDACRKIIKEGESCPVEEKGVPPTSQCEKGTTCMKVGKKRICVSDCD
;
A
#
# COMPACT_ATOMS: atom_id res chain seq x y z
N MET A 1 45.82 6.98 4.63
CA MET A 1 44.93 5.80 4.45
C MET A 1 45.19 4.74 5.54
N PHE A 2 45.28 5.11 6.83
CA PHE A 2 45.47 4.16 7.94
C PHE A 2 44.61 4.49 9.18
N THR A 3 44.04 5.68 9.26
CA THR A 3 43.12 6.11 10.32
C THR A 3 41.68 5.60 10.15
N PHE A 4 41.29 5.18 8.94
CA PHE A 4 39.92 4.71 8.66
C PHE A 4 39.65 3.29 9.16
N VAL A 5 40.69 2.45 9.30
CA VAL A 5 40.54 1.05 9.72
C VAL A 5 40.36 0.92 11.24
N TYR A 6 40.95 1.83 12.02
CA TYR A 6 40.84 1.81 13.49
C TYR A 6 39.47 2.27 14.01
N GLY A 7 38.71 3.04 13.23
CA GLY A 7 37.35 3.44 13.59
C GLY A 7 36.35 2.27 13.57
N ILE A 8 36.47 1.39 12.56
CA ILE A 8 35.55 0.26 12.39
C ILE A 8 35.77 -0.84 13.45
N MET A 9 37.00 -1.00 13.97
CA MET A 9 37.27 -2.01 15.00
C MET A 9 36.76 -1.65 16.41
N LYS A 10 36.51 -0.37 16.72
CA LYS A 10 35.94 0.03 18.02
C LYS A 10 34.44 -0.29 18.11
N GLU A 11 33.71 -0.07 17.03
CA GLU A 11 32.27 -0.37 16.94
C GLU A 11 31.99 -1.87 17.05
N LEU A 12 32.86 -2.72 16.49
CA LEU A 12 32.74 -4.18 16.60
C LEU A 12 32.86 -4.70 18.04
N LYS A 13 33.67 -4.06 18.89
CA LYS A 13 33.78 -4.46 20.31
C LYS A 13 32.56 -4.06 21.11
N VAL A 14 31.96 -2.91 20.82
CA VAL A 14 30.71 -2.47 21.45
C VAL A 14 29.56 -3.39 21.03
N ILE A 15 29.46 -3.73 19.74
CA ILE A 15 28.45 -4.68 19.23
C ILE A 15 28.62 -6.07 19.86
N LEU A 16 29.85 -6.59 19.96
CA LEU A 16 30.12 -7.88 20.61
C LEU A 16 29.85 -7.85 22.12
N TYR A 17 30.18 -6.74 22.79
CA TYR A 17 29.91 -6.57 24.23
C TYR A 17 28.40 -6.46 24.51
N TYR A 18 27.64 -5.72 23.69
CA TYR A 18 26.19 -5.67 23.77
C TYR A 18 25.54 -7.02 23.42
N HIS A 19 26.04 -7.75 22.42
CA HIS A 19 25.56 -9.09 22.10
C HIS A 19 25.81 -10.09 23.25
N LEU A 20 26.98 -10.03 23.89
CA LEU A 20 27.32 -10.86 25.05
C LEU A 20 26.52 -10.46 26.30
N TYR A 21 26.29 -9.17 26.53
CA TYR A 21 25.49 -8.67 27.66
C TYR A 21 24.00 -9.00 27.50
N LEU A 22 23.45 -8.89 26.28
CA LEU A 22 22.09 -9.32 25.94
C LEU A 22 21.92 -10.84 25.99
N TRP A 23 22.97 -11.62 25.71
CA TRP A 23 22.95 -13.08 25.84
C TRP A 23 23.05 -13.55 27.30
N TYR A 24 23.73 -12.79 28.17
CA TYR A 24 23.97 -13.14 29.58
C TYR A 24 22.78 -12.87 30.51
N SER A 25 21.95 -11.85 30.25
CA SER A 25 21.00 -11.36 31.27
C SER A 25 19.62 -12.05 31.32
N ASP A 26 19.23 -12.86 30.35
CA ASP A 26 17.84 -13.32 30.30
C ASP A 26 17.69 -14.65 29.53
N THR A 27 17.75 -15.80 30.20
CA THR A 27 17.53 -17.11 29.54
C THR A 27 16.14 -17.70 29.82
N ARG A 28 15.33 -17.05 30.68
CA ARG A 28 14.00 -17.54 31.09
C ARG A 28 12.84 -16.66 30.61
N SER A 29 13.00 -15.34 30.53
CA SER A 29 12.01 -14.40 30.01
C SER A 29 12.22 -14.13 28.50
N TYR A 30 13.47 -14.17 28.04
CA TYR A 30 13.85 -14.14 26.62
C TYR A 30 13.12 -15.18 25.78
N ARG A 31 12.84 -16.38 26.33
CA ARG A 31 12.10 -17.45 25.62
C ARG A 31 10.68 -17.04 25.20
N LYS A 32 10.08 -16.04 25.85
CA LYS A 32 8.77 -15.51 25.42
C LYS A 32 8.95 -14.30 24.51
N MET A 33 9.97 -13.49 24.79
CA MET A 33 10.28 -12.28 24.01
C MET A 33 10.75 -12.59 22.58
N TYR A 34 11.58 -13.62 22.37
CA TYR A 34 12.01 -14.01 21.01
C TYR A 34 10.85 -14.50 20.14
N LYS A 35 9.85 -15.18 20.73
CA LYS A 35 8.68 -15.65 19.99
C LYS A 35 7.81 -14.49 19.53
N ILE A 36 7.63 -13.49 20.39
CA ILE A 36 6.88 -12.27 20.06
C ILE A 36 7.61 -11.50 18.96
N LEU A 37 8.93 -11.32 19.08
CA LEU A 37 9.74 -10.67 18.04
C LEU A 37 9.71 -11.42 16.71
N LEU A 38 9.78 -12.77 16.73
CA LEU A 38 9.63 -13.59 15.52
C LEU A 38 8.25 -13.39 14.86
N LEU A 39 7.18 -13.37 15.64
CA LEU A 39 5.83 -13.15 15.12
C LEU A 39 5.67 -11.74 14.51
N ILE A 40 6.28 -10.72 15.12
CA ILE A 40 6.29 -9.36 14.59
C ILE A 40 7.09 -9.30 13.27
N PHE A 41 8.28 -9.90 13.22
CA PHE A 41 9.09 -9.96 12.00
C PHE A 41 8.38 -10.69 10.86
N ILE A 42 7.72 -11.81 11.14
CA ILE A 42 6.89 -12.52 10.15
C ILE A 42 5.73 -11.64 9.70
N GLY A 43 5.04 -10.96 10.62
CA GLY A 43 3.97 -10.02 10.28
C GLY A 43 4.42 -8.89 9.35
N ILE A 44 5.61 -8.32 9.57
CA ILE A 44 6.20 -7.29 8.71
C ILE A 44 6.59 -7.87 7.34
N ALA A 45 7.10 -9.10 7.28
CA ALA A 45 7.44 -9.76 6.01
C ALA A 45 6.20 -10.13 5.17
N VAL A 46 5.04 -10.36 5.79
CA VAL A 46 3.76 -10.54 5.08
C VAL A 46 3.10 -9.18 4.74
N SER A 47 3.61 -8.09 5.32
CA SER A 47 3.20 -6.73 4.97
C SER A 47 3.91 -6.21 3.71
N ASP A 48 4.25 -7.09 2.77
CA ASP A 48 4.35 -6.69 1.37
C ASP A 48 2.94 -6.31 0.96
N ALA A 49 2.61 -5.03 1.16
CA ALA A 49 1.46 -4.42 0.52
C ALA A 49 1.56 -4.80 -0.95
N ALA A 50 0.47 -5.34 -1.52
CA ALA A 50 0.37 -5.69 -2.92
C ALA A 50 0.46 -4.41 -3.77
N GLU A 51 1.64 -3.82 -3.83
CA GLU A 51 1.95 -2.68 -4.64
C GLU A 51 1.96 -3.17 -6.07
N CYS A 52 1.24 -2.45 -6.92
CA CYS A 52 1.20 -2.70 -8.33
C CYS A 52 2.62 -2.51 -8.91
N THR A 53 3.35 -3.61 -9.09
CA THR A 53 4.65 -3.61 -9.76
C THR A 53 4.45 -3.49 -11.27
N LYS A 54 5.50 -3.09 -11.98
CA LYS A 54 5.48 -3.00 -13.46
C LYS A 54 5.14 -4.34 -14.13
N ASP A 55 5.50 -5.45 -13.48
CA ASP A 55 5.27 -6.80 -13.98
C ASP A 55 3.87 -7.34 -13.62
N THR A 56 3.10 -6.62 -12.80
CA THR A 56 1.76 -7.05 -12.37
C THR A 56 0.83 -7.28 -13.56
N CYS A 57 0.88 -6.39 -14.57
CA CYS A 57 0.06 -6.55 -15.77
C CYS A 57 0.44 -7.75 -16.64
N ALA A 58 1.66 -8.29 -16.49
CA ALA A 58 2.11 -9.45 -17.26
C ALA A 58 1.54 -10.77 -16.74
N VAL A 59 1.14 -10.82 -15.47
CA VAL A 59 0.62 -12.02 -14.80
C VAL A 59 -0.88 -11.96 -14.50
N VAL A 60 -1.49 -10.77 -14.59
CA VAL A 60 -2.92 -10.58 -14.34
C VAL A 60 -3.74 -11.08 -15.52
N LEU A 61 -4.74 -11.92 -15.21
CA LEU A 61 -5.77 -12.34 -16.16
C LEU A 61 -6.94 -11.36 -16.11
N CYS A 62 -7.08 -10.56 -17.17
CA CYS A 62 -8.21 -9.64 -17.32
C CYS A 62 -9.43 -10.36 -17.89
N GLN A 63 -10.60 -10.09 -17.31
CA GLN A 63 -11.87 -10.45 -17.92
C GLN A 63 -12.28 -9.38 -18.93
N VAL A 64 -13.03 -9.79 -19.95
CA VAL A 64 -13.64 -8.85 -20.89
C VAL A 64 -14.67 -8.02 -20.13
N ALA A 65 -14.49 -6.70 -20.12
CA ALA A 65 -15.41 -5.80 -19.44
C ALA A 65 -16.62 -5.49 -20.33
N GLU A 66 -17.78 -6.02 -19.95
CA GLU A 66 -19.07 -5.72 -20.58
C GLU A 66 -19.89 -4.80 -19.66
N CYS A 67 -19.98 -3.51 -20.01
CA CYS A 67 -20.63 -2.51 -19.17
C CYS A 67 -22.13 -2.46 -19.40
N LYS A 68 -22.89 -2.24 -18.31
CA LYS A 68 -24.34 -2.04 -18.37
C LYS A 68 -24.67 -0.65 -18.92
N LYS A 69 -25.95 -0.42 -19.26
CA LYS A 69 -26.45 0.87 -19.79
C LYS A 69 -26.12 2.09 -18.93
N ASP A 70 -25.96 1.91 -17.62
CA ASP A 70 -25.70 2.97 -16.65
C ASP A 70 -24.23 3.03 -16.19
N GLU A 71 -23.34 2.34 -16.89
CA GLU A 71 -21.91 2.25 -16.60
C GLU A 71 -21.10 2.76 -17.80
N ILE A 72 -19.94 3.34 -17.49
CA ILE A 72 -18.96 3.74 -18.50
C ILE A 72 -17.83 2.73 -18.57
N PHE A 73 -17.42 2.43 -19.79
CA PHE A 73 -16.21 1.67 -20.05
C PHE A 73 -15.00 2.58 -19.82
N VAL A 74 -14.08 2.13 -18.96
CA VAL A 74 -12.85 2.82 -18.63
C VAL A 74 -11.68 1.91 -18.99
N GLU A 75 -10.96 2.29 -20.03
CA GLU A 75 -9.72 1.63 -20.43
C GLU A 75 -8.73 1.66 -19.27
N LYS A 76 -8.13 0.51 -18.95
CA LYS A 76 -7.16 0.39 -17.85
C LYS A 76 -7.67 0.94 -16.51
N GLY A 77 -8.99 0.92 -16.29
CA GLY A 77 -9.62 1.42 -15.06
C GLY A 77 -9.64 0.43 -13.89
N GLY A 78 -9.25 -0.82 -14.14
CA GLY A 78 -9.33 -1.96 -13.23
C GLY A 78 -8.07 -2.19 -12.41
N TYR A 79 -7.88 -3.45 -11.99
CA TYR A 79 -6.80 -3.84 -11.07
C TYR A 79 -5.44 -3.34 -11.54
N CYS A 80 -4.76 -2.55 -10.70
CA CYS A 80 -3.45 -1.98 -10.95
C CYS A 80 -3.30 -1.17 -12.26
N GLY A 81 -4.41 -0.75 -12.89
CA GLY A 81 -4.38 -0.10 -14.20
C GLY A 81 -4.06 -1.06 -15.36
N CYS A 82 -4.21 -2.36 -15.16
CA CYS A 82 -3.89 -3.38 -16.16
C CYS A 82 -5.10 -3.78 -17.00
N CYS A 83 -6.29 -3.83 -16.38
CA CYS A 83 -7.51 -4.30 -17.02
C CYS A 83 -8.49 -3.16 -17.25
N ASP A 84 -9.33 -3.33 -18.26
CA ASP A 84 -10.49 -2.46 -18.47
C ASP A 84 -11.54 -2.72 -17.38
N ALA A 85 -12.31 -1.70 -17.07
CA ALA A 85 -13.33 -1.78 -16.03
C ALA A 85 -14.57 -0.96 -16.38
N CYS A 86 -15.69 -1.36 -15.82
CA CYS A 86 -16.94 -0.61 -15.88
C CYS A 86 -17.09 0.20 -14.58
N ARG A 87 -17.39 1.48 -14.71
CA ARG A 87 -17.63 2.36 -13.56
C ARG A 87 -19.02 2.95 -13.62
N LYS A 88 -19.68 3.04 -12.48
CA LYS A 88 -20.94 3.77 -12.35
C LYS A 88 -20.67 5.27 -12.36
N ILE A 89 -21.44 6.02 -13.14
CA ILE A 89 -21.39 7.48 -13.13
C ILE A 89 -22.08 7.99 -11.87
N ILE A 90 -21.39 8.84 -11.12
CA ILE A 90 -21.93 9.59 -9.98
C ILE A 90 -22.22 11.01 -10.46
N LYS A 91 -23.44 11.49 -10.24
CA LYS A 91 -23.85 12.83 -10.68
C LYS A 91 -23.28 13.90 -9.75
N GLU A 92 -23.26 15.14 -10.24
CA GLU A 92 -22.90 16.29 -9.41
C GLU A 92 -23.75 16.36 -8.13
N GLY A 93 -23.10 16.65 -7.00
CA GLY A 93 -23.72 16.70 -5.68
C GLY A 93 -23.91 15.36 -4.98
N GLU A 94 -23.71 14.23 -5.67
CA GLU A 94 -23.78 12.90 -5.06
C GLU A 94 -22.46 12.49 -4.37
N SER A 95 -22.56 11.54 -3.44
CA SER A 95 -21.42 11.08 -2.63
C SER A 95 -20.48 10.19 -3.45
N CYS A 96 -19.19 10.50 -3.43
CA CYS A 96 -18.16 9.71 -4.09
C CYS A 96 -17.31 8.89 -3.09
N PRO A 97 -16.93 7.65 -3.43
CA PRO A 97 -16.09 6.81 -2.57
C PRO A 97 -14.64 7.33 -2.52
N VAL A 98 -13.92 6.91 -1.49
CA VAL A 98 -12.48 7.17 -1.37
C VAL A 98 -11.74 6.25 -2.33
N GLU A 99 -10.88 6.80 -3.17
CA GLU A 99 -9.92 5.99 -3.94
C GLU A 99 -8.91 5.37 -2.95
N GLU A 100 -9.08 4.08 -2.68
CA GLU A 100 -8.11 3.30 -1.92
C GLU A 100 -7.04 2.74 -2.86
N LYS A 101 -5.77 2.88 -2.49
CA LYS A 101 -4.67 2.35 -3.29
C LYS A 101 -4.81 0.83 -3.42
N GLY A 102 -4.75 0.34 -4.66
CA GLY A 102 -4.84 -1.10 -4.96
C GLY A 102 -6.25 -1.65 -5.15
N VAL A 103 -7.29 -0.88 -4.80
CA VAL A 103 -8.69 -1.26 -5.09
C VAL A 103 -9.18 -0.39 -6.24
N PRO A 104 -9.52 -0.97 -7.41
CA PRO A 104 -10.04 -0.18 -8.52
C PRO A 104 -11.39 0.44 -8.12
N PRO A 105 -11.59 1.76 -8.29
CA PRO A 105 -12.83 2.41 -7.92
C PRO A 105 -13.95 1.93 -8.85
N THR A 106 -15.06 1.50 -8.24
CA THR A 106 -16.25 0.97 -8.94
C THR A 106 -17.18 2.07 -9.46
N SER A 107 -16.89 3.32 -9.14
CA SER A 107 -17.67 4.48 -9.54
C SER A 107 -16.78 5.68 -9.78
N GLN A 108 -17.23 6.58 -10.65
CA GLN A 108 -16.51 7.77 -11.06
C GLN A 108 -17.50 8.93 -11.20
N CYS A 109 -17.07 10.12 -10.82
CA CYS A 109 -17.85 11.33 -11.06
C CYS A 109 -18.09 11.55 -12.56
N GLU A 110 -19.20 12.19 -12.92
CA GLU A 110 -19.52 12.58 -14.28
C GLU A 110 -18.39 13.45 -14.90
N LYS A 111 -18.25 13.42 -16.24
CA LYS A 111 -17.22 14.20 -16.93
C LYS A 111 -17.31 15.69 -16.56
N GLY A 112 -16.17 16.28 -16.19
CA GLY A 112 -16.07 17.69 -15.75
C GLY A 112 -16.43 17.90 -14.28
N THR A 113 -16.54 16.83 -13.49
CA THR A 113 -16.70 16.91 -12.03
C THR A 113 -15.61 16.10 -11.32
N THR A 114 -15.14 16.63 -10.20
CA THR A 114 -14.09 16.02 -9.37
C THR A 114 -14.64 15.71 -7.98
N CYS A 115 -14.22 14.56 -7.42
CA CYS A 115 -14.59 14.16 -6.06
C CYS A 115 -13.86 15.04 -5.02
N MET A 116 -14.55 16.04 -4.47
CA MET A 116 -14.00 16.97 -3.48
C MET A 116 -14.56 16.72 -2.08
N LYS A 117 -13.74 17.00 -1.07
CA LYS A 117 -14.17 16.93 0.33
C LYS A 117 -14.90 18.22 0.71
N VAL A 118 -16.22 18.14 0.86
CA VAL A 118 -17.07 19.24 1.32
C VAL A 118 -17.52 18.93 2.75
N GLY A 119 -16.89 19.59 3.72
CA GLY A 119 -17.11 19.35 5.15
C GLY A 119 -16.70 17.94 5.60
N LYS A 120 -17.67 17.14 6.07
CA LYS A 120 -17.47 15.74 6.49
C LYS A 120 -17.76 14.71 5.38
N LYS A 121 -18.24 15.13 4.22
CA LYS A 121 -18.59 14.23 3.09
C LYS A 121 -17.67 14.50 1.90
N ARG A 122 -17.58 13.53 0.99
CA ARG A 122 -16.97 13.72 -0.33
C ARG A 122 -18.07 13.67 -1.37
N ILE A 123 -18.15 14.69 -2.21
CA ILE A 123 -19.16 14.82 -3.25
C ILE A 123 -18.51 15.18 -4.58
N CYS A 124 -19.14 14.81 -5.68
CA CYS A 124 -18.73 15.26 -7.01
C CYS A 124 -19.11 16.73 -7.18
N VAL A 125 -18.14 17.60 -7.45
CA VAL A 125 -18.33 19.03 -7.69
C VAL A 125 -17.84 19.34 -9.10
N SER A 126 -18.55 20.19 -9.84
CA SER A 126 -18.07 20.68 -11.14
C SER A 126 -16.70 21.34 -11.00
N ASP A 127 -15.78 21.04 -11.92
CA ASP A 127 -14.51 21.74 -12.01
C ASP A 127 -14.82 23.18 -12.45
N CYS A 128 -14.78 24.13 -11.51
CA CYS A 128 -14.97 25.55 -11.82
C CYS A 128 -13.77 26.06 -12.64
N ASP A 129 -14.02 26.47 -13.88
CA ASP A 129 -13.12 27.36 -14.66
C ASP A 129 -13.09 28.76 -14.02
#